data_AF-A0A2E4F851-F1
#
_entry.id   AF-A0A2E4F851-F1
#
_cell.length_a   1.000
_cell.length_b   1.000
_cell.length_c   1.000
_cell.angle_alpha   90.00
_cell.angle_beta   90.00
_cell.angle_gamma   90.00
#
_symmetry.space_group_name_H-M   'P 1'
#
loop_
_entity.id
_entity.type
_entity.pdbx_description
1 polymer ?
#
loop_
_entity_poly.entity_id
_entity_poly.type
_entity_poly.pdbx_seq_one_letter_code
_entity_poly.pdbx_strand_id
1 'polypeptide(L)'
;MGGGVAMTSVFDPSLPIERAPTPPSSWYTDPDFFELEGETLLRDTWQFVAREDQLREPGDFVSGRLLDAPWVVVRGEDRELR
;
A
#
# COMPACT_ATOMS: atom_id res chain seq x y z
N MET A 1 -18.26 -5.18 -11.10
CA MET A 1 -17.65 -4.13 -11.96
C MET A 1 -18.55 -2.90 -11.96
N GLY A 2 -18.46 -2.02 -10.95
CA GLY A 2 -19.28 -0.80 -10.87
C GLY A 2 -19.47 -0.14 -9.49
N GLY A 3 -18.97 -0.73 -8.39
CA GLY A 3 -19.22 -0.21 -7.03
C GLY A 3 -18.26 0.90 -6.55
N GLY A 4 -16.99 0.87 -6.96
CA GLY A 4 -15.95 1.70 -6.33
C GLY A 4 -16.08 3.21 -6.53
N VAL A 5 -16.63 3.66 -7.67
CA VAL A 5 -16.78 5.11 -7.95
C VAL A 5 -17.90 5.74 -7.11
N ALA A 6 -18.92 4.96 -6.73
CA ALA A 6 -20.00 5.46 -5.87
C ALA A 6 -19.50 5.71 -4.43
N MET A 7 -18.57 4.89 -3.93
CA MET A 7 -18.08 4.95 -2.54
C MET A 7 -17.14 6.12 -2.25
N THR A 8 -16.44 6.64 -3.26
CA THR A 8 -15.55 7.80 -3.11
C THR A 8 -16.26 9.15 -3.32
N SER A 9 -17.47 9.14 -3.88
CA SER A 9 -18.24 10.35 -4.25
C SER A 9 -18.61 11.27 -3.08
N VAL A 10 -18.54 10.77 -1.85
CA VAL A 10 -18.83 11.52 -0.62
C VAL A 10 -17.63 12.32 -0.10
N PHE A 11 -16.45 12.13 -0.69
CA PHE A 11 -15.24 12.90 -0.37
C PHE A 11 -14.99 13.96 -1.44
N ASP A 12 -14.89 15.22 -1.02
CA ASP A 12 -14.56 16.34 -1.90
C ASP A 12 -13.08 16.73 -1.72
N PRO A 13 -12.18 16.31 -2.62
CA PRO A 13 -10.75 16.62 -2.53
C PRO A 13 -10.44 18.10 -2.82
N SER A 14 -11.41 18.90 -3.27
CA SER A 14 -11.22 20.32 -3.56
C SER A 14 -11.39 21.22 -2.33
N LEU A 15 -11.90 20.68 -1.22
CA LEU A 15 -12.02 21.42 0.02
C LEU A 15 -10.63 21.77 0.59
N PRO A 16 -10.44 23.00 1.09
CA PRO A 16 -9.19 23.38 1.73
C PRO A 16 -9.03 22.58 3.03
N ILE A 17 -7.78 22.29 3.42
CA ILE A 17 -7.46 21.37 4.52
C ILE A 17 -8.12 21.78 5.84
N GLU A 18 -8.32 23.08 6.07
CA GLU A 18 -8.95 23.64 7.28
C GLU A 18 -10.45 23.29 7.39
N ARG A 19 -11.06 22.83 6.30
CA ARG A 19 -12.48 22.44 6.22
C ARG A 19 -12.67 21.01 5.70
N ALA A 20 -11.60 20.28 5.44
CA ALA A 20 -11.66 18.91 4.96
C ALA A 20 -12.17 18.00 6.08
N PRO A 21 -13.29 17.28 5.87
CA PRO A 21 -13.72 16.28 6.83
C PRO A 21 -12.73 15.10 6.81
N THR A 22 -12.74 14.31 7.88
CA THR A 22 -12.11 12.99 7.82
C THR A 22 -12.78 12.15 6.74
N PRO A 23 -12.04 11.21 6.11
CA PRO A 23 -12.66 10.22 5.26
C PRO A 23 -13.85 9.52 5.93
N PRO A 24 -14.88 9.11 5.16
CA PRO A 24 -15.99 8.32 5.68
C PRO A 24 -15.51 7.10 6.45
N SER A 25 -16.15 6.79 7.59
CA SER A 25 -15.74 5.66 8.43
C SER A 25 -15.79 4.32 7.68
N SER A 26 -16.68 4.19 6.69
CA SER A 26 -16.80 2.99 5.85
C SER A 26 -15.52 2.68 5.08
N TRP A 27 -14.70 3.67 4.73
CA TRP A 27 -13.43 3.43 4.03
C TRP A 27 -12.45 2.59 4.85
N TYR A 28 -12.60 2.57 6.18
CA TYR A 28 -11.75 1.80 7.08
C TYR A 28 -12.32 0.42 7.44
N THR A 29 -13.60 0.17 7.17
CA THR A 29 -14.31 -1.03 7.66
C THR A 29 -14.98 -1.85 6.58
N ASP A 30 -15.23 -1.26 5.41
CA ASP A 30 -15.91 -1.92 4.30
C ASP A 30 -14.90 -2.73 3.47
N PRO A 31 -15.06 -4.07 3.36
CA PRO A 31 -14.15 -4.90 2.58
C PRO A 31 -14.09 -4.50 1.10
N ASP A 32 -15.19 -4.00 0.52
CA ASP A 32 -15.22 -3.60 -0.89
C ASP A 32 -14.31 -2.39 -1.13
N PHE A 33 -14.17 -1.50 -0.13
CA PHE A 33 -13.26 -0.36 -0.21
C PHE A 33 -11.79 -0.80 -0.06
N PHE A 34 -11.52 -1.77 0.80
CA PHE A 34 -10.18 -2.36 0.93
C PHE A 34 -9.73 -3.03 -0.37
N GLU A 35 -10.62 -3.76 -1.06
CA GLU A 35 -10.34 -4.35 -2.37
C GLU A 35 -10.03 -3.27 -3.41
N LEU A 36 -10.83 -2.20 -3.45
CA LEU A 36 -10.61 -1.06 -4.34
C LEU A 36 -9.25 -0.38 -4.11
N GLU A 37 -8.89 -0.12 -2.84
CA GLU A 37 -7.59 0.47 -2.48
C GLU A 37 -6.44 -0.46 -2.91
N GLY A 38 -6.63 -1.77 -2.73
CA GLY A 38 -5.70 -2.78 -3.22
C GLY A 38 -5.48 -2.72 -4.72
N GLU A 39 -6.56 -2.68 -5.51
CA GLU A 39 -6.51 -2.69 -6.98
C GLU A 39 -5.99 -1.38 -7.60
N THR A 40 -6.21 -0.24 -6.96
CA THR A 40 -6.00 1.07 -7.59
C THR A 40 -4.87 1.89 -6.99
N LEU A 41 -4.39 1.53 -5.80
CA LEU A 41 -3.37 2.27 -5.08
C LEU A 41 -2.23 1.35 -4.62
N LEU A 42 -2.52 0.38 -3.76
CA LEU A 42 -1.47 -0.32 -3.02
C LEU A 42 -0.63 -1.24 -3.92
N ARG A 43 -1.22 -1.86 -4.95
CA ARG A 43 -0.49 -2.71 -5.90
C ARG A 43 0.36 -1.91 -6.90
N ASP A 44 -0.03 -0.68 -7.21
CA ASP A 44 0.59 0.14 -8.26
C ASP A 44 1.50 1.26 -7.70
N THR A 45 1.79 1.23 -6.40
CA THR A 45 2.64 2.23 -5.72
C THR A 45 3.80 1.60 -4.97
N TRP A 46 4.91 2.34 -4.86
CA TRP A 46 6.09 1.91 -4.11
C TRP A 46 5.81 1.81 -2.62
N GLN A 47 6.01 0.63 -2.05
CA GLN A 47 5.90 0.38 -0.61
C GLN A 47 7.29 0.32 0.03
N PHE A 48 7.47 1.06 1.11
CA PHE A 48 8.67 0.96 1.92
C PHE A 48 8.64 -0.33 2.75
N VAL A 49 9.59 -1.24 2.50
CA VAL A 49 9.60 -2.58 3.11
C VAL A 49 10.81 -2.86 4.00
N ALA A 50 11.93 -2.18 3.77
CA ALA A 50 13.16 -2.40 4.54
C ALA A 50 14.11 -1.20 4.44
N ARG A 51 15.04 -1.14 5.41
CA ARG A 51 16.23 -0.28 5.34
C ARG A 51 17.42 -1.13 4.88
N GLU A 52 18.34 -0.50 4.16
CA GLU A 52 19.51 -1.20 3.62
C GLU A 52 20.42 -1.81 4.69
N ASP A 53 20.48 -1.22 5.89
CA ASP A 53 21.31 -1.70 6.99
C ASP A 53 20.80 -2.99 7.65
N GLN A 54 19.60 -3.45 7.28
CA GLN A 54 19.07 -4.78 7.62
C GLN A 54 19.55 -5.87 6.64
N LEU A 55 20.16 -5.48 5.52
CA LEU A 55 20.51 -6.32 4.37
C LEU A 55 21.97 -6.08 3.95
N ARG A 56 22.91 -6.31 4.87
CA ARG A 56 24.32 -5.89 4.69
C ARG A 56 25.13 -6.92 3.94
N GLU A 57 24.98 -8.18 4.31
CA GLU A 57 25.78 -9.28 3.78
C GLU A 57 24.98 -10.07 2.73
N PRO A 58 25.65 -10.65 1.71
CA PRO A 58 25.02 -11.64 0.84
C PRO A 58 24.28 -12.72 1.62
N GLY A 59 23.04 -12.99 1.21
CA GLY A 59 22.15 -13.93 1.88
C GLY A 59 21.25 -13.33 2.97
N ASP A 60 21.51 -12.09 3.42
CA ASP A 60 20.57 -11.38 4.28
C ASP A 60 19.24 -11.15 3.53
N PHE A 61 18.12 -11.33 4.24
CA PHE A 61 16.79 -11.11 3.68
C PHE A 61 15.81 -10.51 4.69
N VAL A 62 14.82 -9.79 4.17
CA VAL A 62 13.61 -9.35 4.88
C VAL A 62 12.41 -9.85 4.09
N SER A 63 11.37 -10.33 4.77
CA SER A 63 10.14 -10.79 4.11
C SER A 63 8.90 -10.27 4.83
N GLY A 64 7.79 -10.27 4.11
CA GLY A 64 6.51 -9.82 4.63
C GLY A 64 5.39 -10.12 3.66
N ARG A 65 4.27 -9.40 3.84
CA ARG A 65 3.11 -9.49 2.97
C ARG A 65 2.54 -8.11 2.73
N LEU A 66 2.17 -7.83 1.49
CA LEU A 66 1.36 -6.67 1.10
C LEU A 66 0.02 -7.22 0.61
N LEU A 67 -1.08 -6.85 1.27
CA LEU A 67 -2.41 -7.45 1.02
C LEU A 67 -2.34 -8.99 1.15
N ASP A 68 -2.62 -9.70 0.07
CA ASP A 68 -2.54 -11.15 -0.07
C ASP A 68 -1.21 -11.63 -0.68
N ALA A 69 -0.37 -10.72 -1.18
CA ALA A 69 0.87 -11.04 -1.88
C ALA A 69 2.06 -11.09 -0.92
N PRO A 70 2.70 -12.26 -0.70
CA PRO A 70 3.95 -12.34 0.04
C PRO A 70 5.08 -11.73 -0.79
N TRP A 71 6.03 -11.10 -0.11
CA TRP A 71 7.24 -10.55 -0.73
C TRP A 71 8.48 -10.93 0.07
N VAL A 72 9.63 -10.89 -0.59
CA VAL A 72 10.95 -11.04 0.01
C VAL A 72 11.89 -10.07 -0.69
N VAL A 73 12.77 -9.44 0.09
CA VAL A 73 13.91 -8.68 -0.39
C VAL A 73 15.18 -9.38 0.07
N VAL A 74 16.11 -9.64 -0.84
CA VAL A 74 17.35 -10.37 -0.59
C VAL A 74 18.56 -9.56 -1.06
N ARG A 75 19.63 -9.57 -0.27
CA ARG A 75 20.97 -9.18 -0.73
C ARG A 75 21.59 -10.34 -1.51
N GLY A 76 21.67 -10.21 -2.83
CA GLY A 76 22.26 -11.24 -3.69
C GLY A 76 23.76 -11.44 -3.43
N GLU A 77 24.30 -12.57 -3.92
CA GLU A 77 25.75 -12.85 -3.95
C GLU A 77 26.53 -11.79 -4.74
N ASP A 78 25.88 -11.17 -5.73
CA ASP A 78 26.38 -10.04 -6.50
C ASP A 78 26.30 -8.70 -5.76
N ARG A 79 25.82 -8.70 -4.50
CA ARG A 79 25.55 -7.53 -3.65
C ARG A 79 24.43 -6.61 -4.13
N GLU A 80 23.65 -7.01 -5.13
CA GLU A 80 22.46 -6.25 -5.57
C GLU A 80 21.23 -6.64 -4.74
N LEU A 81 20.33 -5.68 -4.48
CA LEU A 81 19.03 -5.94 -3.83
C LEU A 81 17.98 -6.37 -4.86
N ARG A 82 17.18 -7.38 -4.51
CA ARG A 82 16.04 -7.87 -5.30
C ARG A 82 14.87 -8.24 -4.41
#